data_AF-A0AA88RB60-F1
#
_entry.id   AF-A0AA88RB60-F1
#
_cell.length_a   1.000
_cell.length_b   1.000
_cell.length_c   1.000
_cell.angle_alpha   90.00
_cell.angle_beta   90.00
_cell.angle_gamma   90.00
#
_symmetry.space_group_name_H-M   'P 1'
#
loop_
_entity.id
_entity.type
_entity.pdbx_description
1 polymer ?
#
loop_
_entity_poly.entity_id
_entity_poly.type
_entity_poly.pdbx_seq_one_letter_code
_entity_poly.pdbx_strand_id
1 'polypeptide(L)'
;MACVKKVCVHRGTIPAAIFNISTLQILSTPFNQLSGALPLYTSHQLANLEMIYLGYNSLTGNLPDSISNASKLTHLDLSTNNFSGIVPNSLGNLGLLEFGGQKFPQ
;
A
#
# COMPACT_ATOMS: atom_id res chain seq x y z
N MET A 1 15.40 -6.20 11.32
CA MET A 1 15.27 -4.81 10.84
C MET A 1 14.95 -4.84 9.36
N ALA A 2 13.67 -4.79 8.98
CA ALA A 2 13.27 -4.63 7.58
C ALA A 2 13.44 -3.15 7.19
N CYS A 3 14.70 -2.72 7.09
CA CYS A 3 15.05 -1.43 6.54
C CYS A 3 15.26 -1.65 5.04
N VAL A 4 14.26 -1.38 4.21
CA VAL A 4 14.46 -1.33 2.76
C VAL A 4 15.11 0.01 2.43
N LYS A 5 16.31 0.26 2.98
CA LYS A 5 17.19 1.38 2.61
C LYS A 5 17.84 1.03 1.28
N LYS A 6 17.11 1.27 0.21
CA LYS A 6 17.68 1.46 -1.12
C LYS A 6 16.82 2.51 -1.80
N VAL A 7 17.32 3.74 -1.86
CA VAL A 7 16.83 4.75 -2.80
C VAL A 7 17.16 4.21 -4.18
N CYS A 8 16.22 3.44 -4.69
CA CYS A 8 16.33 2.78 -5.97
C CYS A 8 15.23 3.38 -6.80
N VAL A 9 15.60 4.23 -7.76
CA VAL A 9 14.69 4.66 -8.84
C VAL A 9 14.31 3.40 -9.62
N HIS A 10 13.34 2.67 -9.11
CA HIS A 10 12.91 1.39 -9.65
C HIS A 10 11.68 1.63 -10.52
N ARG A 11 11.85 1.32 -11.80
CA ARG A 11 10.75 1.09 -12.73
C ARG A 11 10.30 -0.36 -12.58
N GLY A 12 8.99 -0.59 -12.62
CA GLY A 12 8.41 -1.92 -12.51
C GLY A 12 7.28 -2.00 -11.49
N THR A 13 6.82 -3.22 -11.21
CA THR A 13 5.71 -3.49 -10.29
C THR A 13 6.21 -3.82 -8.90
N ILE A 14 5.35 -3.64 -7.89
CA ILE A 14 5.61 -4.13 -6.54
C ILE A 14 5.39 -5.66 -6.55
N PRO A 15 6.41 -6.48 -6.24
CA PRO A 15 6.28 -7.93 -6.28
C PRO A 15 5.38 -8.44 -5.16
N ALA A 16 4.46 -9.37 -5.48
CA ALA A 16 3.51 -9.94 -4.53
C ALA A 16 4.16 -10.55 -3.29
N ALA A 17 5.38 -11.10 -3.46
CA ALA A 17 6.15 -11.71 -2.38
C ALA A 17 6.39 -10.77 -1.18
N ILE A 18 6.42 -9.44 -1.38
CA ILE A 18 6.63 -8.48 -0.27
C ILE A 18 5.47 -8.50 0.73
N PHE A 19 4.26 -8.77 0.26
CA PHE A 19 3.06 -8.85 1.10
C PHE A 19 2.87 -10.22 1.76
N ASN A 20 3.77 -11.17 1.49
CA ASN A 20 3.83 -12.46 2.16
C ASN A 20 4.88 -12.48 3.30
N ILE A 21 5.56 -11.36 3.54
CA ILE A 21 6.54 -11.23 4.62
C ILE A 21 5.78 -10.92 5.91
N SER A 22 5.51 -11.95 6.72
CA SER A 22 4.76 -11.84 7.98
C SER A 22 5.38 -10.91 9.02
N THR A 23 6.67 -10.60 8.90
CA THR A 23 7.40 -9.68 9.79
C THR A 23 7.45 -8.23 9.27
N LEU A 24 6.86 -7.95 8.12
CA LEU A 24 6.90 -6.62 7.51
C LEU A 24 6.00 -5.66 8.30
N GLN A 25 6.61 -4.60 8.83
CA GLN A 25 5.92 -3.54 9.55
C GLN A 25 5.76 -2.27 8.73
N ILE A 26 6.79 -1.92 7.97
CA ILE A 26 6.83 -0.66 7.21
C ILE A 26 7.20 -0.98 5.77
N LEU A 27 6.32 -0.58 4.84
CA LEU A 27 6.59 -0.55 3.41
C LEU A 27 6.70 0.90 2.97
N SER A 28 7.90 1.37 2.68
CA SER A 28 8.12 2.77 2.28
C SER A 28 8.94 2.83 1.00
N THR A 29 8.29 3.25 -0.09
CA THR A 29 8.93 3.54 -1.38
C THR A 29 8.27 4.74 -2.08
N PRO A 30 8.11 5.90 -1.40
CA PRO A 30 7.55 7.08 -2.05
C PRO A 30 8.54 7.67 -3.07
N PHE A 31 8.03 8.48 -4.00
CA PHE A 31 8.84 9.19 -5.02
C PHE A 31 9.63 8.26 -5.95
N ASN A 32 8.98 7.19 -6.43
CA ASN A 32 9.56 6.27 -7.40
C ASN A 32 8.75 6.23 -8.71
N GLN A 33 9.16 5.38 -9.65
CA GLN A 33 8.48 5.18 -10.94
C GLN A 33 7.81 3.81 -10.97
N LEU A 34 7.30 3.36 -9.82
CA LEU A 34 6.59 2.09 -9.72
C LEU A 34 5.24 2.20 -10.44
N SER A 35 4.84 1.14 -11.12
CA SER A 35 3.61 1.08 -11.90
C SER A 35 2.89 -0.24 -11.73
N GLY A 36 1.66 -0.32 -12.25
CA GLY A 36 0.81 -1.51 -12.13
C GLY A 36 0.03 -1.56 -10.82
N ALA A 37 -0.73 -2.64 -10.65
CA ALA A 37 -1.63 -2.81 -9.52
C ALA A 37 -0.94 -3.38 -8.28
N LEU A 38 -1.44 -3.01 -7.11
CA LEU A 38 -1.01 -3.61 -5.85
C LEU A 38 -1.45 -5.08 -5.78
N PRO A 39 -0.53 -6.03 -5.56
CA PRO A 39 -0.86 -7.47 -5.47
C PRO A 39 -1.50 -7.87 -4.13
N LEU A 40 -2.31 -6.99 -3.54
CA LEU A 40 -2.98 -7.17 -2.25
C LEU A 40 -4.09 -8.24 -2.28
N TYR A 41 -4.49 -8.70 -3.47
CA TYR A 41 -5.47 -9.79 -3.62
C TYR A 41 -4.94 -11.16 -3.16
N THR A 42 -3.62 -11.30 -2.97
CA THR A 42 -2.97 -12.56 -2.52
C THR A 42 -2.51 -12.55 -1.06
N SER A 43 -2.61 -11.41 -0.38
CA SER A 43 -1.96 -11.22 0.91
C SER A 43 -2.86 -11.65 2.07
N HIS A 44 -2.63 -12.88 2.54
CA HIS A 44 -3.27 -13.43 3.75
C HIS A 44 -2.58 -12.98 5.06
N GLN A 45 -1.39 -12.37 5.00
CA GLN A 45 -0.53 -12.12 6.17
C GLN A 45 -0.06 -10.66 6.28
N LEU A 46 -0.98 -9.71 6.43
CA LEU A 46 -0.66 -8.30 6.70
C LEU A 46 -0.77 -7.90 8.18
N ALA A 47 -0.91 -8.87 9.09
CA ALA A 47 -1.25 -8.64 10.49
C ALA A 47 -0.22 -7.79 11.28
N ASN A 48 1.01 -7.65 10.77
CA ASN A 48 2.04 -6.84 11.41
C ASN A 48 2.35 -5.54 10.65
N LEU A 49 1.68 -5.28 9.52
CA LEU A 49 1.92 -4.08 8.75
C LEU A 49 1.30 -2.88 9.46
N GLU A 50 2.13 -1.86 9.69
CA GLU A 50 1.79 -0.67 10.47
C GLU A 50 1.74 0.57 9.58
N MET A 51 2.63 0.66 8.58
CA MET A 51 2.74 1.84 7.73
C MET A 51 3.03 1.49 6.27
N ILE A 52 2.29 2.10 5.35
CA ILE A 52 2.51 2.01 3.90
C ILE A 52 2.67 3.43 3.34
N TYR A 53 3.83 3.71 2.75
CA TYR A 53 4.13 4.96 2.06
C TYR A 53 4.50 4.67 0.61
N LEU A 54 3.53 4.84 -0.29
CA LEU A 54 3.67 4.62 -1.74
C LEU A 54 3.39 5.88 -2.55
N GLY A 55 3.32 7.04 -1.89
CA GLY A 55 3.00 8.30 -2.54
C GLY A 55 3.99 8.65 -3.67
N TYR A 56 3.53 9.44 -4.64
CA TYR A 56 4.34 9.91 -5.78
C TYR A 56 4.93 8.75 -6.60
N ASN A 57 4.04 7.89 -7.11
CA ASN A 57 4.36 6.79 -8.03
C ASN A 57 3.34 6.79 -9.19
N SER A 58 3.34 5.75 -10.03
CA SER A 58 2.39 5.56 -11.13
C SER A 58 1.59 4.26 -10.96
N LEU A 59 1.28 3.89 -9.71
CA LEU A 59 0.52 2.69 -9.37
C LEU A 59 -0.94 2.85 -9.80
N THR A 60 -1.56 1.77 -10.27
CA THR A 60 -2.92 1.76 -10.83
C THR A 60 -3.79 0.70 -10.16
N GLY A 61 -5.06 0.59 -10.58
CA GLY A 61 -5.99 -0.44 -10.10
C GLY A 61 -6.75 -0.03 -8.84
N ASN A 62 -7.49 -0.99 -8.28
CA ASN A 62 -8.37 -0.78 -7.14
C ASN A 62 -7.72 -1.27 -5.85
N LEU A 63 -8.06 -0.64 -4.73
CA LEU A 63 -7.65 -1.11 -3.41
C LEU A 63 -8.59 -2.28 -3.01
N PRO A 64 -8.07 -3.48 -2.71
CA PRO A 64 -8.93 -4.60 -2.34
C PRO A 64 -9.32 -4.55 -0.85
N ASP A 65 -10.45 -5.17 -0.51
CA ASP A 65 -10.94 -5.31 0.87
C ASP A 65 -9.93 -5.99 1.82
N SER A 66 -9.05 -6.83 1.28
CA SER A 66 -8.03 -7.56 2.04
C SER A 66 -7.04 -6.65 2.79
N ILE A 67 -6.93 -5.37 2.44
CA ILE A 67 -6.10 -4.42 3.20
C ILE A 67 -6.61 -4.22 4.63
N SER A 68 -7.90 -4.46 4.90
CA SER A 68 -8.47 -4.45 6.24
C SER A 68 -7.94 -5.56 7.16
N ASN A 69 -7.32 -6.62 6.59
CA ASN A 69 -6.62 -7.64 7.37
C ASN A 69 -5.35 -7.10 8.03
N ALA A 70 -4.84 -5.94 7.61
CA ALA A 70 -3.76 -5.24 8.26
C ALA A 70 -4.28 -4.47 9.48
N SER A 71 -4.69 -5.18 10.53
CA SER A 71 -5.35 -4.61 11.72
C SER A 71 -4.49 -3.62 12.51
N LYS A 72 -3.16 -3.64 12.31
CA LYS A 72 -2.21 -2.70 12.92
C LYS A 72 -1.88 -1.51 12.02
N LEU A 73 -2.45 -1.44 10.81
CA LEU A 73 -2.15 -0.37 9.86
C LEU A 73 -2.68 0.95 10.40
N THR A 74 -1.76 1.88 10.61
CA THR A 74 -2.04 3.23 11.14
C THR A 74 -1.80 4.30 10.09
N HIS A 75 -0.96 4.04 9.09
CA HIS A 75 -0.66 5.03 8.04
C HIS A 75 -0.73 4.39 6.66
N LEU A 76 -1.51 4.98 5.77
CA LEU A 76 -1.59 4.60 4.37
C LEU A 76 -1.53 5.84 3.49
N ASP A 77 -0.37 6.06 2.87
CA ASP A 77 -0.17 7.11 1.87
C ASP A 77 -0.10 6.50 0.47
N LEU A 78 -1.14 6.79 -0.31
CA LEU A 78 -1.26 6.44 -1.73
C LEU A 78 -1.34 7.69 -2.61
N SER A 79 -1.03 8.87 -2.05
CA SER A 79 -1.15 10.16 -2.73
C SER A 79 -0.35 10.20 -4.03
N THR A 80 -0.80 11.00 -5.00
CA THR A 80 -0.06 11.20 -6.27
C THR A 80 0.28 9.86 -6.95
N ASN A 81 -0.74 9.03 -7.16
CA ASN A 81 -0.71 7.80 -7.96
C ASN A 81 -1.87 7.83 -8.99
N ASN A 82 -2.13 6.69 -9.64
CA ASN A 82 -3.21 6.52 -10.60
C ASN A 82 -4.20 5.42 -10.15
N PHE A 83 -4.37 5.22 -8.84
CA PHE A 83 -5.40 4.32 -8.32
C PHE A 83 -6.81 4.76 -8.75
N SER A 84 -7.68 3.80 -9.00
CA SER A 84 -9.05 4.01 -9.47
C SER A 84 -10.02 3.18 -8.64
N GLY A 85 -11.32 3.43 -8.82
CA GLY A 85 -12.36 2.70 -8.11
C GLY A 85 -12.64 3.22 -6.70
N ILE A 86 -13.41 2.43 -5.95
CA ILE A 86 -13.96 2.81 -4.65
C ILE A 86 -12.96 2.45 -3.56
N VAL A 87 -12.74 3.37 -2.61
CA VAL A 87 -12.04 3.04 -1.37
C VAL A 87 -12.90 2.05 -0.59
N PRO A 88 -12.40 0.84 -0.29
CA PRO A 88 -13.19 -0.14 0.44
C PRO A 88 -13.68 0.40 1.79
N ASN A 89 -14.96 0.20 2.09
CA ASN A 89 -15.52 0.57 3.39
C ASN A 89 -14.80 -0.14 4.55
N SER A 90 -14.20 -1.30 4.26
CA SER A 90 -13.39 -2.08 5.18
C SER A 90 -12.14 -1.34 5.67
N LEU A 91 -11.61 -0.34 4.94
CA LEU A 91 -10.58 0.56 5.48
C LEU A 91 -11.12 1.46 6.61
N GLY A 92 -12.39 1.84 6.55
CA GLY A 92 -13.03 2.61 7.61
C GLY A 92 -13.11 1.85 8.94
N ASN A 93 -12.96 0.52 8.91
CA ASN A 93 -12.87 -0.29 10.12
C ASN A 93 -11.50 -0.21 10.80
N LEU A 94 -10.48 0.33 10.12
CA LEU A 94 -9.18 0.61 10.70
C LEU A 94 -9.26 1.96 11.43
N GLY A 95 -9.77 1.94 12.66
CA GLY A 95 -10.08 3.16 13.44
C GLY A 95 -8.87 4.05 13.78
N LEU A 96 -7.66 3.60 13.52
CA LEU A 96 -6.41 4.35 13.71
C LEU A 96 -5.73 4.73 12.39
N LEU A 97 -6.38 4.50 11.24
CA LEU A 97 -5.79 4.72 9.93
C LEU A 97 -5.84 6.20 9.53
N GLU A 98 -4.66 6.79 9.38
CA GLU A 98 -4.48 8.04 8.66
C GLU A 98 -4.30 7.77 7.16
N PHE A 99 -5.20 8.33 6.35
CA PHE A 99 -5.21 8.14 4.90
C PHE A 99 -4.66 9.38 4.17
N GLY A 100 -3.47 9.26 3.59
CA GLY A 100 -2.89 10.21 2.64
C GLY A 100 -3.47 9.97 1.25
N GLY A 101 -4.60 10.62 0.95
CA GLY A 101 -5.41 10.31 -0.23
C GLY A 101 -5.18 11.20 -1.44
N GLN A 102 -5.15 10.60 -2.63
CA GLN A 102 -5.50 11.29 -3.88
C GLN A 102 -7.03 11.39 -4.00
N LYS A 103 -7.55 12.32 -4.82
CA LYS A 103 -8.96 12.25 -5.26
C LYS A 103 -9.13 11.03 -6.17
N PHE A 104 -9.85 10.02 -5.72
CA PHE A 104 -10.33 8.95 -6.60
C PHE A 104 -11.30 9.59 -7.60
N PRO A 105 -11.10 9.46 -8.92
CA PRO A 105 -12.09 9.90 -9.89
C PRO A 105 -13.39 9.13 -9.61
N GLN A 106 -14.46 9.89 -9.33
CA GLN A 106 -15.83 9.39 -9.20
C GLN A 106 -16.30 8.79 -10.52
#